data_AF-A0AAE8TYI7-F1
#
_entry.id   AF-A0AAE8TYI7-F1
#
_cell.length_a   1.000
_cell.length_b   1.000
_cell.length_c   1.000
_cell.angle_alpha   90.00
_cell.angle_beta   90.00
_cell.angle_gamma   90.00
#
_symmetry.space_group_name_H-M   'P 1'
#
loop_
_entity.id
_entity.type
_entity.pdbx_description
1 polymer ?
#
loop_
_entity_poly.entity_id
_entity_poly.type
_entity_poly.pdbx_seq_one_letter_code
_entity_poly.pdbx_strand_id
1 'polypeptide(L)'
;MSAIVDGILKFIEKNINPKIGIVLFGAALTGILLLKAEIVPASDLPKGTMTLLVLACCLGAWIMLAIGIMKGHEAYIAYDMRTKAKVKAESDQKAKDQNAIDNLPTLNDQELETLVFLLRRGQQRFSEHSKFVGGLRDKGMVRPTDTTFSVSQVVPAIWDRRDELLKRYGNVRTGREIPRSFL
;
A
#
# COMPACT_ATOMS: atom_id res chain seq x y z
N MET A 1 -29.48 -5.41 12.37
CA MET A 1 -28.71 -6.18 13.38
C MET A 1 -27.36 -5.53 13.72
N SER A 2 -26.70 -4.78 12.80
CA SER A 2 -25.39 -4.14 13.09
C SER A 2 -25.46 -2.99 14.09
N ALA A 3 -26.49 -2.13 14.09
CA ALA A 3 -26.52 -0.94 14.95
C ALA A 3 -26.55 -1.23 16.47
N ILE A 4 -27.19 -2.32 16.89
CA ILE A 4 -27.24 -2.74 18.31
C ILE A 4 -25.87 -3.33 18.71
N VAL A 5 -25.28 -4.13 17.82
CA VAL A 5 -23.96 -4.74 18.02
C VAL A 5 -22.88 -3.66 18.08
N ASP A 6 -22.92 -2.68 17.17
CA ASP A 6 -22.02 -1.52 17.15
C ASP A 6 -22.20 -0.64 18.40
N GLY A 7 -23.43 -0.48 18.89
CA GLY A 7 -23.72 0.26 20.13
C GLY A 7 -23.15 -0.42 21.38
N ILE A 8 -23.28 -1.75 21.47
CA ILE A 8 -22.70 -2.55 22.56
C ILE A 8 -21.17 -2.54 22.48
N LEU A 9 -20.60 -2.67 21.27
CA LEU A 9 -19.15 -2.63 21.06
C LEU A 9 -18.56 -1.28 21.47
N LYS A 10 -19.17 -0.17 21.06
CA LYS A 10 -18.75 1.18 21.48
C LYS A 10 -18.87 1.41 22.98
N PHE A 11 -19.89 0.83 23.63
CA PHE A 11 -20.03 0.89 25.08
C PHE A 11 -18.92 0.11 25.79
N ILE A 12 -18.59 -1.10 25.30
CA ILE A 12 -17.49 -1.92 25.82
C ILE A 12 -16.14 -1.21 25.63
N GLU A 13 -15.87 -0.67 24.45
CA GLU A 13 -14.61 0.03 24.17
C GLU A 13 -14.43 1.28 25.04
N LYS A 14 -15.52 2.02 25.27
CA LYS A 14 -15.50 3.25 26.07
C LYS A 14 -15.40 3.00 27.58
N ASN A 15 -15.99 1.91 28.08
CA ASN A 15 -16.14 1.68 29.52
C ASN A 15 -15.29 0.52 30.07
N ILE A 16 -14.80 -0.39 29.23
CA ILE A 16 -14.03 -1.56 29.66
C ILE A 16 -12.58 -1.40 29.22
N ASN A 17 -11.70 -1.13 30.17
CA ASN A 17 -10.27 -1.09 29.91
C ASN A 17 -9.80 -2.51 29.51
N PRO A 18 -9.18 -2.71 28.33
CA PRO A 18 -8.76 -4.03 27.85
C PRO A 18 -7.81 -4.74 28.82
N LYS A 19 -7.09 -3.98 29.67
CA LYS A 19 -6.26 -4.52 30.73
C LYS A 19 -7.06 -5.28 31.79
N ILE A 20 -8.32 -4.90 32.05
CA ILE A 20 -9.21 -5.57 33.01
C ILE A 20 -9.56 -6.97 32.51
N GLY A 21 -9.82 -7.14 31.20
CA GLY A 21 -10.07 -8.46 30.61
C GLY A 21 -8.86 -9.39 30.74
N ILE A 22 -7.64 -8.87 30.51
CA ILE A 22 -6.37 -9.61 30.69
C ILE A 22 -6.18 -10.01 32.15
N VAL A 23 -6.39 -9.09 33.09
CA VAL A 23 -6.21 -9.36 34.52
C VAL A 23 -7.25 -10.35 35.03
N LEU A 24 -8.53 -10.19 34.66
CA LEU A 24 -9.60 -11.11 35.08
C LEU A 24 -9.40 -12.51 34.51
N PHE A 25 -9.14 -12.63 33.20
CA PHE A 25 -8.91 -13.92 32.57
C PHE A 25 -7.63 -14.58 33.07
N GLY A 26 -6.53 -13.84 33.13
CA GLY A 26 -5.23 -14.34 33.58
C GLY A 26 -5.23 -14.78 35.04
N ALA A 27 -5.79 -13.97 35.94
CA ALA A 27 -5.87 -14.32 37.36
C ALA A 27 -6.81 -15.51 37.60
N ALA A 28 -7.96 -15.54 36.92
CA ALA A 28 -8.92 -16.64 37.05
C ALA A 28 -8.37 -17.96 36.48
N LEU A 29 -7.75 -17.92 35.30
CA LEU A 29 -7.13 -19.10 34.68
C LEU A 29 -5.97 -19.63 35.52
N THR A 30 -5.11 -18.74 36.03
CA THR A 30 -4.00 -19.11 36.92
C THR A 30 -4.52 -19.73 38.22
N GLY A 31 -5.56 -19.15 38.83
CA GLY A 31 -6.20 -19.72 40.02
C GLY A 31 -6.76 -21.13 39.78
N ILE A 32 -7.47 -21.33 38.66
CA ILE A 32 -8.01 -22.65 38.29
C ILE A 32 -6.89 -23.67 38.04
N LEU A 33 -5.80 -23.26 37.39
CA LEU A 33 -4.64 -24.13 37.13
C LEU A 33 -3.90 -24.53 38.41
N LEU A 34 -3.74 -23.60 39.36
CA LEU A 34 -3.10 -23.90 40.66
C LEU A 34 -3.93 -24.87 41.50
N LEU A 35 -5.27 -24.79 41.43
CA LEU A 35 -6.17 -25.73 42.08
C LEU A 35 -6.10 -27.13 41.43
N LYS A 36 -6.01 -27.18 40.10
CA LYS A 36 -5.88 -28.43 39.36
C LYS A 36 -4.52 -29.11 39.57
N ALA A 37 -3.47 -28.33 39.83
CA ALA A 37 -2.12 -28.82 40.10
C ALA A 37 -1.91 -29.29 41.55
N GLU A 38 -2.96 -29.30 42.39
CA GLU A 38 -2.92 -29.67 43.82
C GLU A 38 -1.96 -28.82 44.67
N ILE A 39 -1.46 -27.69 44.13
CA ILE A 39 -0.59 -26.75 44.85
C ILE A 39 -1.37 -26.05 45.97
N VAL A 40 -2.68 -25.83 45.75
CA VAL A 40 -3.62 -25.34 46.77
C VAL A 40 -4.76 -26.36 46.86
N PRO A 41 -4.97 -27.01 48.02
CA PRO A 41 -6.02 -28.01 48.17
C PRO A 41 -7.40 -27.34 48.08
N ALA A 42 -8.24 -27.87 47.19
CA ALA A 42 -9.59 -27.36 46.95
C ALA A 42 -10.51 -27.41 48.19
N SER A 43 -10.14 -28.18 49.23
CA SER A 43 -10.82 -28.24 50.53
C SER A 43 -10.77 -26.93 51.31
N ASP A 44 -9.75 -26.10 51.06
CA ASP A 44 -9.48 -24.88 51.83
C ASP A 44 -10.17 -23.65 51.23
N LEU A 45 -10.77 -23.80 50.04
CA LEU A 45 -11.51 -22.71 49.40
C LEU A 45 -13.02 -22.77 49.68
N PRO A 46 -13.64 -21.63 50.04
CA PRO A 46 -15.09 -21.54 50.13
C PRO A 46 -15.71 -21.88 48.77
N LYS A 47 -16.77 -22.71 48.75
CA LYS A 47 -17.46 -23.13 47.50
C LYS A 47 -17.86 -21.96 46.58
N GLY A 48 -18.14 -20.78 47.15
CA GLY A 48 -18.45 -19.55 46.39
C GLY A 48 -17.27 -18.94 45.62
N THR A 49 -16.02 -19.26 45.98
CA THR A 49 -14.84 -18.73 45.28
C THR A 49 -14.56 -19.44 43.96
N MET A 50 -14.84 -20.75 43.87
CA MET A 50 -14.72 -21.48 42.60
C MET A 50 -15.72 -20.98 41.55
N THR A 51 -16.97 -20.74 41.94
CA THR A 51 -17.98 -20.19 41.03
C THR A 51 -17.61 -18.78 40.56
N LEU A 52 -17.05 -17.94 41.45
CA LEU A 52 -16.53 -16.63 41.06
C LEU A 52 -15.35 -16.72 40.08
N LEU A 53 -14.40 -17.65 40.30
CA LEU A 53 -13.26 -17.85 39.40
C LEU A 53 -13.71 -18.30 38.01
N VAL A 54 -14.61 -19.27 37.93
CA VAL A 54 -15.15 -19.75 36.65
C VAL A 54 -15.90 -18.63 35.92
N LEU A 55 -16.72 -17.87 36.64
CA LEU A 55 -17.49 -16.77 36.07
C LEU A 55 -16.59 -15.61 35.59
N ALA A 56 -15.54 -15.28 36.35
CA ALA A 56 -14.52 -14.31 35.95
C ALA A 56 -13.72 -14.77 34.72
N CYS A 57 -13.41 -16.07 34.62
CA CYS A 57 -12.74 -16.65 33.45
C CYS A 57 -13.62 -16.54 32.20
N CYS A 58 -14.90 -16.91 32.30
CA CYS A 58 -15.86 -16.79 31.20
C CYS A 58 -16.01 -15.33 30.75
N LEU A 59 -16.23 -14.40 31.67
CA LEU A 59 -16.35 -12.97 31.33
C LEU A 59 -15.07 -12.41 30.72
N GLY A 60 -13.90 -12.74 31.28
CA GLY A 60 -12.61 -12.31 30.75
C GLY A 60 -12.35 -12.83 29.32
N ALA A 61 -12.69 -14.10 29.04
CA ALA A 61 -12.58 -14.70 27.71
C ALA A 61 -13.49 -14.00 26.69
N TRP A 62 -14.75 -13.72 27.05
CA TRP A 62 -15.69 -13.00 26.19
C TRP A 62 -15.21 -11.57 25.87
N ILE A 63 -14.67 -10.85 26.85
CA ILE A 63 -14.13 -9.50 26.65
C ILE A 63 -12.91 -9.53 25.71
N MET A 64 -11.99 -10.49 25.91
CA MET A 64 -10.83 -10.69 25.04
C MET A 64 -11.22 -11.00 23.60
N LEU A 65 -12.19 -11.89 23.41
CA LEU A 65 -12.67 -12.28 22.09
C LEU A 65 -13.34 -11.10 21.38
N ALA A 66 -14.14 -10.30 22.09
CA ALA A 66 -14.73 -9.08 21.54
C ALA A 66 -13.66 -8.05 21.11
N ILE A 67 -12.64 -7.81 21.95
CA ILE A 67 -11.53 -6.89 21.61
C ILE A 67 -10.73 -7.41 20.42
N GLY A 68 -10.48 -8.73 20.37
CA GLY A 68 -9.77 -9.38 19.27
C GLY A 68 -10.50 -9.18 17.93
N ILE A 69 -11.82 -9.36 17.90
CA ILE A 69 -12.62 -9.15 16.69
C ILE A 69 -12.59 -7.67 16.26
N MET A 70 -12.72 -6.72 17.19
CA MET A 70 -12.68 -5.28 16.86
C MET A 70 -11.36 -4.89 16.21
N LYS A 71 -10.23 -5.24 16.84
CA LYS A 71 -8.90 -4.92 16.30
C LYS A 71 -8.62 -5.64 14.99
N GLY A 72 -9.08 -6.87 14.83
CA GLY A 72 -8.98 -7.62 13.59
C GLY A 72 -9.76 -6.96 12.45
N HIS A 73 -10.96 -6.45 12.74
CA HIS A 73 -11.80 -5.77 11.75
C HIS A 73 -11.18 -4.44 11.29
N GLU A 74 -10.62 -3.63 12.19
CA GLU A 74 -9.91 -2.41 11.83
C GLU A 74 -8.67 -2.69 10.98
N ALA A 75 -7.88 -3.71 11.35
CA ALA A 75 -6.71 -4.13 10.59
C ALA A 75 -7.08 -4.64 9.19
N TYR A 76 -8.19 -5.38 9.08
CA TYR A 76 -8.72 -5.86 7.82
C TYR A 76 -9.17 -4.70 6.91
N ILE A 77 -9.90 -3.73 7.44
CA ILE A 77 -10.32 -2.54 6.69
C ILE A 77 -9.10 -1.75 6.21
N ALA A 78 -8.11 -1.52 7.08
CA ALA A 78 -6.89 -0.81 6.71
C ALA A 78 -6.09 -1.55 5.61
N TYR A 79 -6.07 -2.88 5.66
CA TYR A 79 -5.45 -3.71 4.63
C TYR A 79 -6.19 -3.61 3.29
N ASP A 80 -7.53 -3.70 3.29
CA ASP A 80 -8.36 -3.59 2.09
C ASP A 80 -8.21 -2.21 1.43
N MET A 81 -8.24 -1.12 2.22
CA MET A 81 -8.03 0.24 1.70
C MET A 81 -6.65 0.42 1.07
N ARG A 82 -5.59 -0.09 1.70
CA ARG A 82 -4.23 -0.03 1.14
C ARG A 82 -4.12 -0.83 -0.16
N THR A 83 -4.75 -2.00 -0.21
CA THR A 83 -4.74 -2.85 -1.40
C THR A 83 -5.48 -2.18 -2.55
N LYS A 84 -6.69 -1.65 -2.29
CA LYS A 84 -7.45 -0.87 -3.28
C LYS A 84 -6.69 0.36 -3.77
N ALA A 85 -6.02 1.08 -2.88
CA ALA A 85 -5.20 2.24 -3.26
C ALA A 85 -4.03 1.85 -4.17
N LYS A 86 -3.33 0.74 -3.88
CA LYS A 86 -2.27 0.21 -4.74
C LYS A 86 -2.80 -0.24 -6.10
N VAL A 87 -3.88 -1.02 -6.13
CA VAL A 87 -4.50 -1.50 -7.38
C VAL A 87 -4.97 -0.32 -8.24
N LYS A 88 -5.57 0.71 -7.63
CA LYS A 88 -5.96 1.93 -8.34
C LYS A 88 -4.74 2.67 -8.90
N ALA A 89 -3.69 2.85 -8.09
CA ALA A 89 -2.46 3.49 -8.56
C ALA A 89 -1.80 2.73 -9.72
N GLU A 90 -1.78 1.39 -9.67
CA GLU A 90 -1.28 0.54 -10.75
C GLU A 90 -2.16 0.64 -12.01
N SER A 91 -3.48 0.67 -11.85
CA SER A 91 -4.42 0.85 -12.96
C SER A 91 -4.25 2.22 -13.62
N ASP A 92 -4.14 3.29 -12.81
CA ASP A 92 -3.94 4.65 -13.29
C ASP A 92 -2.59 4.77 -14.02
N GLN A 93 -1.55 4.11 -13.50
CA GLN A 93 -0.24 4.05 -14.14
C GLN A 93 -0.32 3.32 -15.50
N LYS A 94 -0.98 2.16 -15.55
CA LYS A 94 -1.20 1.42 -16.81
C LYS A 94 -1.98 2.25 -17.83
N ALA A 95 -3.00 2.98 -17.41
CA ALA A 95 -3.76 3.86 -18.29
C ALA A 95 -2.88 4.98 -18.87
N LYS A 96 -2.06 5.62 -18.04
CA LYS A 96 -1.11 6.65 -18.51
C LYS A 96 -0.06 6.08 -19.45
N ASP A 97 0.40 4.86 -19.19
CA ASP A 97 1.39 4.17 -20.02
C ASP A 97 0.79 3.77 -21.38
N GLN A 98 -0.46 3.33 -21.40
CA GLN A 98 -1.20 3.07 -22.64
C GLN A 98 -1.42 4.35 -23.44
N ASN A 99 -1.85 5.45 -22.79
CA ASN A 99 -2.01 6.74 -23.45
C ASN A 99 -0.70 7.21 -24.11
N ALA A 100 0.46 6.94 -23.49
CA ALA A 100 1.75 7.28 -24.06
C ALA A 100 2.04 6.47 -25.35
N ILE A 101 1.63 5.20 -25.41
CA ILE A 101 1.74 4.40 -26.64
C ILE A 101 0.78 4.93 -27.71
N ASP A 102 -0.46 5.23 -27.33
CA ASP A 102 -1.49 5.70 -28.26
C ASP A 102 -1.17 7.07 -28.85
N ASN A 103 -0.44 7.91 -28.10
CA ASN A 103 0.03 9.22 -28.54
C ASN A 103 1.26 9.15 -29.45
N LEU A 104 1.95 8.01 -29.54
CA LEU A 104 3.20 7.87 -30.29
C LEU A 104 3.08 8.23 -31.79
N PRO A 105 1.97 7.95 -32.49
CA PRO A 105 1.73 8.40 -33.87
C PRO A 105 1.46 9.91 -34.00
N THR A 106 1.15 10.60 -32.89
CA THR A 106 0.81 12.03 -32.91
C THR A 106 2.02 12.93 -32.73
N LEU A 107 3.22 12.34 -32.55
CA LEU A 107 4.48 13.08 -32.43
C LEU A 107 4.75 13.83 -33.73
N ASN A 108 5.15 15.10 -33.61
CA ASN A 108 5.68 15.85 -34.74
C ASN A 108 7.12 15.39 -35.04
N ASP A 109 7.66 15.79 -36.19
CA ASP A 109 8.99 15.34 -36.63
C ASP A 109 10.10 15.63 -35.61
N GLN A 110 10.05 16.81 -34.96
CA GLN A 110 11.04 17.23 -33.96
C GLN A 110 10.95 16.44 -32.65
N GLU A 111 9.74 16.17 -32.18
CA GLU A 111 9.48 15.33 -31.02
C GLU A 111 9.90 13.88 -31.29
N LEU A 112 9.59 13.37 -32.49
CA LEU A 112 10.00 12.04 -32.92
C LEU A 112 11.52 11.92 -32.99
N GLU A 113 12.22 12.90 -33.56
CA GLU A 113 13.68 12.99 -33.55
C GLU A 113 14.24 12.97 -32.12
N THR A 114 13.64 13.76 -31.23
CA THR A 114 14.06 13.86 -29.82
C THR A 114 13.84 12.53 -29.11
N LEU A 115 12.70 11.87 -29.32
CA LEU A 115 12.40 10.57 -28.72
C LEU A 115 13.37 9.50 -29.22
N VAL A 116 13.59 9.43 -30.54
CA VAL A 116 14.56 8.48 -31.14
C VAL A 116 15.97 8.72 -30.60
N PHE A 117 16.38 9.99 -30.43
CA PHE A 117 17.66 10.31 -29.81
C PHE A 117 17.75 9.77 -28.38
N LEU A 118 16.73 10.00 -27.55
CA LEU A 118 16.70 9.50 -26.16
C LEU A 118 16.75 7.97 -26.12
N LEU A 119 16.02 7.30 -27.00
CA LEU A 119 16.06 5.84 -27.13
C LEU A 119 17.44 5.34 -27.59
N ARG A 120 18.09 6.00 -28.55
CA ARG A 120 19.43 5.63 -29.04
C ARG A 120 20.51 5.72 -27.96
N ARG A 121 20.44 6.73 -27.09
CA ARG A 121 21.39 6.93 -25.98
C ARG A 121 21.50 5.70 -25.07
N GLY A 122 20.46 4.88 -24.97
CA GLY A 122 20.48 3.67 -24.14
C GLY A 122 20.33 3.95 -22.64
N GLN A 123 20.04 5.19 -22.24
CA GLN A 123 19.71 5.57 -20.88
C GLN A 123 18.25 6.01 -20.80
N GLN A 124 17.46 5.33 -19.98
CA GLN A 124 16.04 5.67 -19.78
C GLN A 124 15.86 7.01 -19.06
N ARG A 125 16.77 7.34 -18.14
CA ARG A 125 16.78 8.58 -17.35
C ARG A 125 17.78 9.57 -17.92
N PHE A 126 17.45 10.84 -17.90
CA PHE A 126 18.29 11.92 -18.40
C PHE A 126 18.03 13.22 -17.63
N SER A 127 19.04 14.09 -17.57
CA SER A 127 18.86 15.42 -16.99
C SER A 127 18.07 16.32 -17.94
N GLU A 128 17.09 17.03 -17.39
CA GLU A 128 16.16 17.84 -18.16
C GLU A 128 16.63 19.30 -18.21
N HIS A 129 17.31 19.67 -19.30
CA HIS A 129 17.77 21.04 -19.55
C HIS A 129 17.35 21.58 -20.92
N SER A 130 16.42 20.90 -21.59
CA SER A 130 16.10 21.15 -22.98
C SER A 130 14.63 21.46 -23.21
N LYS A 131 14.37 22.54 -23.94
CA LYS A 131 13.02 22.96 -24.38
C LYS A 131 12.34 21.90 -25.27
N PHE A 132 13.11 21.03 -25.91
CA PHE A 132 12.62 20.00 -26.83
C PHE A 132 11.92 18.82 -26.13
N VAL A 133 12.06 18.69 -24.80
CA VAL A 133 11.40 17.65 -24.00
C VAL A 133 9.97 18.05 -23.61
N GLY A 134 9.61 19.33 -23.72
CA GLY A 134 8.28 19.86 -23.37
C GLY A 134 7.15 19.12 -24.08
N GLY A 135 7.17 19.06 -25.42
CA GLY A 135 6.14 18.37 -26.19
C GLY A 135 6.06 16.86 -25.91
N LEU A 136 7.20 16.21 -25.68
CA LEU A 136 7.25 14.80 -25.27
C LEU A 136 6.65 14.56 -23.89
N ARG A 137 6.87 15.49 -22.94
CA ARG A 137 6.24 15.45 -21.62
C ARG A 137 4.74 15.67 -21.72
N ASP A 138 4.29 16.64 -22.51
CA ASP A 138 2.86 16.95 -22.68
C ASP A 138 2.10 15.78 -23.31
N LYS A 139 2.76 15.04 -24.22
CA LYS A 139 2.21 13.81 -24.82
C LYS A 139 2.43 12.56 -23.96
N GLY A 140 3.02 12.70 -22.78
CA GLY A 140 3.20 11.62 -21.81
C GLY A 140 4.31 10.63 -22.15
N MET A 141 5.19 10.93 -23.11
CA MET A 141 6.31 10.07 -23.51
C MET A 141 7.44 10.05 -22.48
N VAL A 142 7.58 11.17 -21.76
CA VAL A 142 8.60 11.41 -20.75
C VAL A 142 7.90 11.88 -19.47
N ARG A 143 8.39 11.44 -18.31
CA ARG A 143 7.90 11.89 -17.01
C ARG A 143 9.07 12.29 -16.10
N PRO A 144 8.90 13.34 -15.29
CA PRO A 144 9.87 13.69 -14.27
C PRO A 144 9.95 12.57 -13.23
N THR A 145 11.16 12.30 -12.76
CA THR A 145 11.44 11.36 -11.66
C THR A 145 11.53 12.05 -10.31
N ASP A 146 11.73 13.36 -10.30
CA ASP A 146 11.93 14.19 -9.13
C ASP A 146 10.94 15.36 -9.08
N THR A 147 10.72 15.91 -7.89
CA THR A 147 9.86 17.09 -7.68
C THR A 147 10.48 18.38 -8.24
N THR A 148 11.80 18.38 -8.45
CA THR A 148 12.56 19.49 -9.04
C THR A 148 12.58 19.46 -10.57
N PHE A 149 11.96 18.46 -11.21
CA PHE A 149 11.93 18.28 -12.67
C PHE A 149 13.32 18.33 -13.32
N SER A 150 14.37 18.00 -12.56
CA SER A 150 15.76 18.06 -13.01
C SER A 150 16.18 16.77 -13.70
N VAL A 151 15.49 15.67 -13.40
CA VAL A 151 15.71 14.36 -14.01
C VAL A 151 14.38 13.86 -14.53
N SER A 152 14.37 13.57 -15.82
CA SER A 152 13.24 12.99 -16.52
C SER A 152 13.57 11.59 -17.00
N GLN A 153 12.55 10.77 -17.19
CA GLN A 153 12.67 9.42 -17.71
C GLN A 153 11.68 9.16 -18.83
N VAL A 154 12.12 8.42 -19.85
CA VAL A 154 11.21 7.86 -20.86
C VAL A 154 10.27 6.87 -20.16
N VAL A 155 8.98 6.98 -20.42
CA VAL A 155 7.96 6.11 -19.81
C VAL A 155 8.29 4.64 -20.07
N PRO A 156 8.22 3.76 -19.06
CA PRO A 156 8.62 2.35 -19.18
C PRO A 156 7.98 1.65 -20.39
N ALA A 157 6.68 1.85 -20.63
CA ALA A 157 5.99 1.21 -21.74
C ALA A 157 6.52 1.59 -23.14
N ILE A 158 7.12 2.77 -23.30
CA ILE A 158 7.81 3.18 -24.54
C ILE A 158 9.23 2.62 -24.55
N TRP A 159 9.91 2.67 -23.40
CA TRP A 159 11.25 2.14 -23.24
C TRP A 159 11.32 0.63 -23.52
N ASP A 160 10.34 -0.13 -23.08
CA ASP A 160 10.23 -1.58 -23.32
C ASP A 160 10.08 -1.91 -24.82
N ARG A 161 9.59 -0.96 -25.62
CA ARG A 161 9.48 -1.07 -27.08
C ARG A 161 10.64 -0.40 -27.82
N ARG A 162 11.71 -0.01 -27.12
CA ARG A 162 12.86 0.71 -27.67
C ARG A 162 13.37 0.10 -28.97
N ASP A 163 13.64 -1.20 -29.00
CA ASP A 163 14.26 -1.82 -30.17
C ASP A 163 13.32 -1.87 -31.37
N GLU A 164 12.01 -2.05 -31.14
CA GLU A 164 10.97 -1.97 -32.17
C GLU A 164 10.88 -0.54 -32.73
N LEU A 165 10.84 0.46 -31.85
CA LEU A 165 10.77 1.87 -32.22
C LEU A 165 12.03 2.32 -32.97
N LEU A 166 13.21 1.89 -32.54
CA LEU A 166 14.47 2.17 -33.22
C LEU A 166 14.55 1.47 -34.58
N LYS A 167 13.95 0.29 -34.75
CA LYS A 167 13.83 -0.37 -36.05
C LYS A 167 12.87 0.36 -36.98
N ARG A 168 11.72 0.80 -36.46
CA ARG A 168 10.66 1.50 -37.22
C ARG A 168 11.08 2.90 -37.64
N TYR A 169 11.72 3.64 -36.73
CA TYR A 169 12.13 5.04 -36.92
C TYR A 169 13.64 5.20 -37.07
N GLY A 170 14.35 4.11 -37.39
CA GLY A 170 15.81 4.08 -37.51
C GLY A 170 16.40 5.02 -38.56
N ASN A 171 15.60 5.41 -39.54
CA ASN A 171 16.02 6.33 -40.61
C ASN A 171 15.84 7.81 -40.25
N VAL A 172 15.22 8.11 -39.10
CA VAL A 172 15.07 9.48 -38.61
C VAL A 172 16.46 10.05 -38.31
N ARG A 173 16.81 11.14 -39.00
CA ARG A 173 18.08 11.85 -38.85
C ARG A 173 18.06 12.60 -37.52
N THR A 174 18.68 12.03 -36.50
CA THR A 174 18.98 12.75 -35.25
C THR A 174 20.13 13.71 -35.50
N GLY A 175 19.85 14.93 -35.99
CA GLY A 175 20.94 15.86 -36.29
C GLY A 175 20.54 17.24 -36.80
N ARG A 176 20.48 18.22 -35.88
CA ARG A 176 21.20 19.50 -35.99
C ARG A 176 21.14 20.38 -34.73
N GLU A 177 20.22 20.15 -33.77
CA GLU A 177 20.01 21.06 -32.63
C GLU A 177 19.83 20.37 -31.26
N ILE A 178 20.41 19.18 -31.03
CA ILE A 178 20.34 18.59 -29.68
C ILE A 178 21.44 19.25 -28.83
N PRO A 179 21.10 20.07 -27.82
CA PRO A 179 22.10 20.84 -27.08
C PRO A 179 23.04 19.90 -26.32
N ARG A 180 24.30 20.31 -26.13
CA ARG A 180 25.30 19.56 -25.34
C ARG A 180 24.86 19.30 -23.89
N SER A 181 23.79 19.92 -23.40
CA SER A 181 23.21 19.67 -22.07
C SER A 181 22.60 18.28 -21.89
N PHE A 182 22.63 17.43 -22.92
CA PHE A 182 22.29 16.02 -22.82
C PHE A 182 23.51 15.10 -22.65
N LEU A 183 24.75 15.58 -22.82
CA LEU A 183 25.99 14.83 -22.54
C LEU A 183 26.40 15.02 -21.08
#